data_AF-A0AAU8CEJ1-F1
#
_entry.id   AF-A0AAU8CEJ1-F1
#
_cell.length_a   1.000
_cell.length_b   1.000
_cell.length_c   1.000
_cell.angle_alpha   90.00
_cell.angle_beta   90.00
_cell.angle_gamma   90.00
#
_symmetry.space_group_name_H-M   'P 1'
#
loop_
_entity.id
_entity.type
_entity.pdbx_description
1 polymer ?
#
loop_
_entity_poly.entity_id
_entity_poly.type
_entity_poly.pdbx_seq_one_letter_code
_entity_poly.pdbx_strand_id
1 'polypeptide(L)'
;MKKISFETPDFDERGVSPVIGVILMVAITVILAAVIASFVLGFGDSVSENVQAGADISQTNDGNASVTWISEGNAQSLNVSVSGNSSEVQIDSSPVLNTDLSSVGNSAKITATSSEDVTITVTAVGSSGSRTVVTQEEVTIGTGS
;
A
#
# COMPACT_ATOMS: atom_id res chain seq x y z
N MET A 1 1.05 -52.12 72.72
CA MET A 1 0.62 -51.76 71.36
C MET A 1 1.17 -50.38 71.04
N LYS A 2 2.09 -50.27 70.08
CA LYS A 2 2.77 -49.01 69.73
C LYS A 2 1.95 -48.33 68.63
N LYS A 3 1.36 -47.17 68.91
CA LYS A 3 0.65 -46.39 67.89
C LYS A 3 1.67 -45.71 66.98
N ILE A 4 1.63 -46.05 65.70
CA ILE A 4 2.31 -45.34 64.63
C ILE A 4 1.38 -44.20 64.18
N SER A 5 1.85 -42.96 64.31
CA SER A 5 1.20 -41.77 63.77
C SER A 5 1.83 -41.47 62.41
N PHE A 6 1.00 -41.25 61.39
CA PHE A 6 1.45 -40.87 60.06
C PHE A 6 1.18 -39.37 59.91
N GLU A 7 2.24 -38.56 59.95
CA GLU A 7 2.15 -37.14 59.62
C GLU A 7 2.22 -37.00 58.10
N THR A 8 1.20 -36.35 57.52
CA THR A 8 1.16 -36.03 56.09
C THR A 8 2.16 -34.89 55.83
N PRO A 9 3.11 -35.01 54.90
CA PRO A 9 4.01 -33.92 54.59
C PRO A 9 3.25 -32.78 53.90
N ASP A 10 3.29 -31.58 54.47
CA ASP A 10 2.77 -30.35 53.84
C ASP A 10 3.61 -30.03 52.58
N PHE A 11 2.97 -30.07 51.41
CA PHE A 11 3.61 -29.78 50.13
C PHE A 11 3.61 -28.28 49.77
N ASP A 12 3.04 -27.43 50.62
CA ASP A 12 2.74 -26.03 50.29
C ASP A 12 3.89 -25.04 50.55
N GLU A 13 5.05 -25.49 51.04
CA GLU A 13 6.19 -24.62 51.38
C GLU A 13 7.37 -24.67 50.39
N ARG A 14 7.19 -25.20 49.17
CA ARG A 14 8.21 -25.03 48.12
C ARG A 14 8.14 -23.64 47.50
N GLY A 15 8.29 -22.61 48.33
CA GLY A 15 8.60 -21.26 47.87
C GLY A 15 9.88 -21.32 47.04
N VAL A 16 9.81 -20.90 45.79
CA VAL A 16 11.00 -20.68 44.96
C VAL A 16 11.97 -19.81 45.74
N SER A 17 13.23 -20.26 45.87
CA SER A 17 14.23 -19.47 46.59
C SER A 17 14.33 -18.07 45.97
N PRO A 18 14.62 -17.01 46.75
CA PRO A 18 14.65 -15.64 46.24
C PRO A 18 15.49 -15.47 44.97
N VAL A 19 16.61 -16.19 44.87
CA VAL A 19 17.50 -16.18 43.70
C VAL A 19 16.88 -16.89 42.50
N ILE A 20 16.27 -18.06 42.72
CA ILE A 20 15.62 -18.82 41.64
C ILE A 20 14.37 -18.07 41.13
N GLY A 21 13.62 -17.43 42.02
CA GLY A 21 12.47 -16.60 41.64
C GLY A 21 12.88 -15.45 40.73
N VAL A 22 13.99 -14.78 41.04
CA VAL A 22 14.52 -13.70 40.18
C VAL A 22 14.96 -14.23 38.83
N ILE A 23 15.70 -15.35 38.77
CA ILE A 23 16.13 -15.95 37.50
C ILE A 23 14.92 -16.32 36.63
N LEU A 24 13.88 -16.93 37.22
CA LEU A 24 12.67 -17.32 36.49
C LEU A 24 11.88 -16.11 35.99
N MET A 25 11.77 -15.06 36.81
CA MET A 25 11.09 -13.81 36.44
C MET A 25 11.80 -13.12 35.28
N VAL A 26 13.14 -13.04 35.35
CA VAL A 26 13.95 -12.44 34.28
C VAL A 26 13.90 -13.28 33.01
N ALA A 27 13.99 -14.61 33.11
CA ALA A 27 13.98 -15.48 31.94
C ALA A 27 12.68 -15.35 31.12
N ILE A 28 11.52 -15.37 31.78
CA ILE A 28 10.23 -15.27 31.09
C ILE A 28 10.06 -13.89 30.46
N THR A 29 10.41 -12.82 31.17
CA THR A 29 10.28 -11.46 30.64
C THR A 29 11.20 -11.22 29.43
N VAL A 30 12.42 -11.77 29.43
CA VAL A 30 13.34 -11.69 28.27
C VAL A 30 12.77 -12.44 27.06
N ILE A 31 12.21 -13.64 27.26
CA ILE A 31 11.58 -14.40 26.17
C ILE A 31 10.38 -13.63 25.60
N LEU A 32 9.48 -13.15 26.46
CA LEU A 32 8.30 -12.41 26.02
C LEU A 32 8.68 -11.12 25.29
N ALA A 33 9.67 -10.39 25.78
CA ALA A 33 10.17 -9.18 25.12
C ALA A 33 10.75 -9.49 23.73
N ALA A 34 11.57 -10.52 23.60
CA ALA A 34 12.17 -10.92 22.32
C ALA A 34 11.12 -11.35 21.29
N VAL A 35 10.11 -12.10 21.74
CA VAL A 35 9.01 -12.59 20.87
C VAL A 35 8.13 -11.42 20.40
N ILE A 36 7.78 -10.49 21.29
CA ILE A 36 7.00 -9.31 20.88
C ILE A 36 7.83 -8.42 19.94
N ALA A 37 9.13 -8.25 20.20
CA ALA A 37 10.02 -7.50 19.32
C ALA A 37 10.09 -8.09 17.91
N SER A 38 10.16 -9.42 17.77
CA SER A 38 10.14 -10.06 16.45
C SER A 38 8.80 -9.92 15.74
N PHE A 39 7.67 -9.99 16.46
CA PHE A 39 6.36 -9.72 15.89
C PHE A 39 6.22 -8.26 15.45
N VAL A 40 6.60 -7.29 16.29
CA VAL A 40 6.53 -5.86 15.99
C VAL A 40 7.42 -5.49 14.80
N LEU A 41 8.66 -6.01 14.75
CA LEU A 41 9.56 -5.77 13.62
C LEU A 41 9.06 -6.44 12.33
N GLY A 42 8.45 -7.63 12.43
CA GLY A 42 7.83 -8.32 11.29
C GLY A 42 6.61 -7.58 10.72
N PHE A 43 5.92 -6.76 11.52
CA PHE A 43 4.84 -5.89 11.01
C PHE A 43 5.34 -4.65 10.29
N GLY A 44 6.56 -4.17 10.58
CA GLY A 44 7.12 -2.98 9.92
C GLY A 44 7.23 -3.14 8.39
N ASP A 45 7.48 -4.35 7.90
CA ASP A 45 7.62 -4.65 6.47
C ASP A 45 6.27 -4.91 5.75
N SER A 46 5.20 -5.15 6.51
CA SER A 46 3.84 -5.34 5.96
C SER A 46 2.98 -4.09 5.97
N VAL A 47 3.46 -3.00 6.59
CA VAL A 47 2.88 -1.67 6.39
C VAL A 47 3.36 -1.15 5.04
N SER A 48 2.69 -1.59 3.98
CA SER A 48 2.84 -0.96 2.67
C SER A 48 2.51 0.52 2.81
N GLU A 49 3.50 1.40 2.65
CA GLU A 49 3.24 2.84 2.57
C GLU A 49 2.29 3.08 1.41
N ASN A 50 1.07 3.53 1.71
CA ASN A 50 0.13 3.93 0.68
C ASN A 50 0.67 5.18 0.01
N VAL A 51 0.72 5.15 -1.31
CA VAL A 51 1.17 6.29 -2.10
C VAL A 51 -0.02 7.22 -2.30
N GLN A 52 0.15 8.48 -1.93
CA GLN A 52 -0.84 9.51 -2.14
C GLN A 52 -0.34 10.48 -3.21
N ALA A 53 -1.21 10.82 -4.14
CA ALA A 53 -1.04 11.90 -5.10
C ALA A 53 -2.42 12.44 -5.45
N GLY A 54 -2.48 13.63 -6.05
CA GLY A 54 -3.69 14.17 -6.66
C GLY A 54 -3.54 14.21 -8.17
N ALA A 55 -4.52 13.65 -8.88
CA ALA A 55 -4.61 13.74 -10.33
C ALA A 55 -6.03 14.15 -10.71
N ASP A 56 -6.13 14.93 -11.78
CA ASP A 56 -7.40 15.35 -12.36
C ASP A 56 -7.53 14.76 -13.76
N ILE A 57 -8.71 14.22 -14.08
CA ILE A 57 -9.07 13.77 -15.41
C ILE A 57 -10.12 14.76 -15.91
N SER A 58 -9.89 15.33 -17.09
CA SER A 58 -10.78 16.31 -17.70
C SER A 58 -11.03 15.97 -19.15
N GLN A 59 -12.31 15.93 -19.54
CA GLN A 59 -12.75 15.80 -20.92
C GLN A 59 -12.97 17.19 -21.51
N THR A 60 -12.42 17.43 -22.70
CA THR A 60 -12.60 18.64 -23.49
C THR A 60 -13.75 18.45 -24.50
N ASN A 61 -14.43 19.55 -24.83
CA ASN A 61 -15.56 19.56 -25.79
C ASN A 61 -15.20 19.02 -27.19
N ASP A 62 -13.92 18.98 -27.54
CA ASP A 62 -13.42 18.44 -28.81
C ASP A 62 -13.33 16.90 -28.83
N GLY A 63 -13.88 16.21 -27.82
CA GLY A 63 -13.85 14.74 -27.70
C GLY A 63 -12.51 14.18 -27.21
N ASN A 64 -11.62 15.04 -26.70
CA ASN A 64 -10.34 14.63 -26.15
C ASN A 64 -10.41 14.54 -24.62
N ALA A 65 -9.58 13.71 -24.01
CA ALA A 65 -9.37 13.70 -22.56
C ALA A 65 -7.96 14.17 -22.21
N SER A 66 -7.79 14.69 -21.00
CA SER A 66 -6.50 15.10 -20.47
C SER A 66 -6.38 14.65 -19.02
N VAL A 67 -5.19 14.21 -18.64
CA VAL A 67 -4.86 13.90 -17.25
C VAL A 67 -3.79 14.85 -16.78
N THR A 68 -4.02 15.52 -15.66
CA THR A 68 -3.07 16.49 -15.08
C THR A 68 -2.65 16.05 -13.69
N TRP A 69 -1.35 16.08 -13.43
CA TRP A 69 -0.83 15.88 -12.08
C TRP A 69 -0.97 17.17 -11.27
N ILE A 70 -1.92 17.20 -10.32
CA ILE A 70 -2.27 18.41 -9.56
C ILE A 70 -1.61 18.48 -8.16
N SER A 71 -1.24 17.34 -7.57
CA SER A 71 -0.61 17.30 -6.24
C SER A 71 0.36 16.13 -6.10
N GLU A 72 1.60 16.43 -5.71
CA GLU A 72 2.72 15.48 -5.63
C GLU A 72 2.49 14.39 -4.57
N GLY A 73 1.95 14.80 -3.41
CA GLY A 73 1.80 13.92 -2.24
C GLY A 73 3.14 13.26 -1.85
N ASN A 74 3.18 11.93 -1.81
CA ASN A 74 4.40 11.11 -1.65
C ASN A 74 4.68 10.22 -2.87
N ALA A 75 4.11 10.55 -4.03
CA ALA A 75 4.36 9.86 -5.28
C ALA A 75 5.62 10.38 -5.96
N GLN A 76 6.42 9.48 -6.52
CA GLN A 76 7.59 9.81 -7.34
C GLN A 76 7.19 10.02 -8.81
N SER A 77 6.18 9.28 -9.29
CA SER A 77 5.62 9.44 -10.63
C SER A 77 4.15 9.03 -10.66
N LEU A 78 3.42 9.51 -11.66
CA LEU A 78 2.06 9.08 -11.98
C LEU A 78 2.07 8.30 -13.28
N ASN A 79 1.67 7.04 -13.21
CA ASN A 79 1.39 6.24 -14.38
C ASN A 79 -0.05 6.48 -14.83
N VAL A 80 -0.23 7.03 -16.02
CA VAL A 80 -1.54 7.21 -16.66
C VAL A 80 -1.70 6.08 -17.66
N SER A 81 -2.71 5.25 -17.48
CA SER A 81 -3.05 4.16 -18.39
C SER A 81 -4.45 4.33 -18.94
N VAL A 82 -4.64 4.02 -20.21
CA VAL A 82 -5.92 4.11 -20.90
C VAL A 82 -6.28 2.73 -21.42
N SER A 83 -7.51 2.27 -21.16
CA SER A 83 -8.02 1.05 -21.77
C SER A 83 -8.44 1.32 -23.21
N GLY A 84 -7.98 0.52 -24.16
CA GLY A 84 -8.35 0.67 -25.57
C GLY A 84 -7.38 -0.02 -26.50
N ASN A 85 -7.48 0.29 -27.80
CA ASN A 85 -6.54 -0.18 -28.80
C ASN A 85 -5.49 0.90 -29.09
N SER A 86 -4.20 0.58 -29.01
CA SER A 86 -3.09 1.50 -29.32
C SER A 86 -3.08 2.00 -30.77
N SER A 87 -3.82 1.33 -31.66
CA SER A 87 -4.01 1.77 -33.05
C SER A 87 -5.01 2.91 -33.18
N GLU A 88 -5.86 3.11 -32.18
CA GLU A 88 -6.98 4.05 -32.21
C GLU A 88 -6.87 5.13 -31.15
N VAL A 89 -6.35 4.77 -29.97
CA VAL A 89 -6.11 5.67 -28.85
C VAL A 89 -4.63 6.03 -28.80
N GLN A 90 -4.36 7.31 -28.62
CA GLN A 90 -3.03 7.88 -28.54
C GLN A 90 -2.90 8.75 -27.30
N ILE A 91 -1.70 8.74 -26.71
CA ILE A 91 -1.31 9.66 -25.65
C ILE A 91 -0.21 10.57 -26.19
N ASP A 92 -0.39 11.89 -26.09
CA ASP A 92 0.54 12.90 -26.60
C ASP A 92 0.96 12.63 -28.06
N SER A 93 -0.02 12.29 -28.91
CA SER A 93 0.16 11.96 -30.34
C SER A 93 1.03 10.73 -30.61
N SER A 94 1.28 9.89 -29.60
CA SER A 94 1.97 8.61 -29.73
C SER A 94 0.98 7.45 -29.55
N PRO A 95 1.05 6.37 -30.37
CA PRO A 95 0.17 5.19 -30.27
C PRO A 95 0.56 4.30 -29.08
N VAL A 96 0.43 4.84 -27.87
CA VAL A 96 0.71 4.17 -26.60
C VAL A 96 -0.52 4.25 -25.71
N LEU A 97 -0.67 3.27 -24.82
CA LEU A 97 -1.80 3.18 -23.88
C LEU A 97 -1.39 3.49 -22.44
N ASN A 98 -0.13 3.87 -22.24
CA ASN A 98 0.38 4.31 -20.96
C ASN A 98 1.48 5.36 -21.14
N THR A 99 1.58 6.25 -20.16
CA THR A 99 2.66 7.21 -20.03
C THR A 99 2.90 7.51 -18.56
N ASP A 100 4.11 7.96 -18.23
CA ASP A 100 4.46 8.38 -16.87
C ASP A 100 4.65 9.89 -16.81
N LEU A 101 4.00 10.53 -15.85
CA LEU A 101 4.25 11.92 -15.47
C LEU A 101 5.26 11.92 -14.32
N SER A 102 6.31 12.73 -14.47
CA SER A 102 7.45 12.79 -13.54
C SER A 102 7.48 14.03 -12.64
N SER A 103 6.54 14.97 -12.83
CA SER A 103 6.44 16.21 -12.06
C SER A 103 4.99 16.66 -11.96
N VAL A 104 4.64 17.33 -10.85
CA VAL A 104 3.39 18.09 -10.75
C VAL A 104 3.35 19.17 -11.83
N GLY A 105 2.15 19.40 -12.37
CA GLY A 105 1.90 20.33 -13.46
C GLY A 105 2.05 19.71 -14.85
N ASN A 106 2.68 18.54 -14.99
CA ASN A 106 2.65 17.82 -16.25
C ASN A 106 1.24 17.32 -16.53
N SER A 107 0.91 17.24 -17.83
CA SER A 107 -0.34 16.69 -18.31
C SER A 107 -0.09 15.74 -19.48
N ALA A 108 -0.87 14.68 -19.57
CA ALA A 108 -0.94 13.81 -20.73
C ALA A 108 -2.25 14.04 -21.47
N LYS A 109 -2.20 14.25 -22.78
CA LYS A 109 -3.39 14.39 -23.62
C LYS A 109 -3.73 13.05 -24.26
N ILE A 110 -4.97 12.62 -24.10
CA ILE A 110 -5.51 11.39 -24.67
C ILE A 110 -6.46 11.75 -25.80
N THR A 111 -6.18 11.19 -26.98
CA THR A 111 -6.96 11.41 -28.21
C THR A 111 -7.28 10.08 -28.85
N ALA A 112 -8.43 9.97 -29.52
CA ALA A 112 -8.77 8.80 -30.31
C ALA A 112 -9.05 9.17 -31.77
N THR A 113 -8.72 8.27 -32.69
CA THR A 113 -8.98 8.42 -34.13
C THR A 113 -10.42 8.05 -34.53
N SER A 114 -11.11 7.33 -33.66
CA SER A 114 -12.54 6.98 -33.77
C SER A 114 -13.22 7.23 -32.42
N SER A 115 -14.54 7.31 -32.40
CA SER A 115 -15.30 7.45 -31.15
C SER A 115 -15.32 6.12 -30.39
N GLU A 116 -14.69 6.09 -29.22
CA GLU A 116 -14.57 4.92 -28.35
C GLU A 116 -14.79 5.29 -26.88
N ASP A 117 -15.38 4.38 -26.12
CA ASP A 117 -15.47 4.49 -24.67
C ASP A 117 -14.18 3.92 -24.04
N VAL A 118 -13.42 4.77 -23.35
CA VAL A 118 -12.17 4.39 -22.71
C VAL A 118 -12.21 4.64 -21.21
N THR A 119 -11.59 3.75 -20.45
CA THR A 119 -11.31 3.94 -19.04
C THR A 119 -9.90 4.47 -18.87
N ILE A 120 -9.77 5.64 -18.25
CA ILE A 120 -8.50 6.25 -17.88
C ILE A 120 -8.23 5.93 -16.41
N THR A 121 -7.14 5.22 -16.14
CA THR A 121 -6.69 4.87 -14.78
C THR A 121 -5.40 5.60 -14.47
N VAL A 122 -5.39 6.38 -13.38
CA VAL A 122 -4.20 7.07 -12.90
C VAL A 122 -3.68 6.38 -11.64
N THR A 123 -2.46 5.87 -11.72
CA THR A 123 -1.79 5.16 -10.64
C THR A 123 -0.58 5.93 -10.15
N ALA A 124 -0.58 6.34 -8.89
CA ALA A 124 0.60 6.90 -8.24
C ALA A 124 1.62 5.80 -7.90
N VAL A 125 2.89 6.07 -8.16
CA VAL A 125 4.02 5.16 -7.89
C VAL A 125 4.96 5.83 -6.89
N GLY A 126 5.21 5.15 -5.78
CA GLY A 126 6.08 5.63 -4.70
C GLY A 126 7.51 5.10 -4.84
N SER A 127 8.45 5.73 -4.12
CA SER A 127 9.89 5.40 -4.20
C SER A 127 10.23 3.96 -3.78
N SER A 128 9.37 3.31 -2.99
CA SER A 128 9.54 1.91 -2.54
C SER A 128 8.87 0.89 -3.47
N GLY A 129 8.37 1.32 -4.63
CA GLY A 129 7.63 0.47 -5.58
C GLY A 129 6.16 0.25 -5.22
N SER A 130 5.67 0.87 -4.14
CA SER A 130 4.25 0.89 -3.80
C SER A 130 3.44 1.60 -4.89
N ARG A 131 2.22 1.12 -5.17
CA ARG A 131 1.34 1.63 -6.22
C ARG A 131 -0.06 1.81 -5.68
N THR A 132 -0.68 2.95 -5.97
CA THR A 132 -2.03 3.27 -5.52
C THR A 132 -2.81 3.92 -6.67
N VAL A 133 -4.01 3.43 -6.96
CA VAL A 133 -4.90 4.06 -7.94
C VAL A 133 -5.50 5.31 -7.29
N VAL A 134 -5.24 6.47 -7.89
CA VAL A 134 -5.65 7.79 -7.38
C VAL A 134 -7.04 8.14 -7.90
N THR A 135 -7.24 7.94 -9.20
CA THR A 135 -8.49 8.23 -9.88
C THR A 135 -8.66 7.28 -11.06
N GLN A 136 -9.91 6.98 -11.38
CA GLN A 136 -10.28 6.24 -12.57
C GLN A 136 -11.59 6.81 -13.09
N GLU A 137 -11.64 7.10 -14.39
CA GLU A 137 -12.81 7.67 -15.04
C GLU A 137 -13.04 7.00 -16.40
N GLU A 138 -14.30 6.75 -16.71
CA GLU A 138 -14.73 6.29 -18.03
C GLU A 138 -15.16 7.51 -18.85
N VAL A 139 -14.54 7.68 -20.01
CA VAL A 139 -14.69 8.84 -20.86
C VAL A 139 -14.86 8.38 -22.31
N THR A 140 -15.89 8.87 -22.98
CA THR A 140 -16.03 8.69 -24.44
C THR A 140 -15.10 9.65 -25.16
N ILE A 141 -14.04 9.16 -25.77
CA ILE A 141 -13.13 9.99 -26.55
C ILE A 141 -13.29 9.71 -28.04
N GLY A 142 -13.02 10.70 -28.87
CA GLY A 142 -13.15 10.57 -30.31
C GLY A 142 -12.92 11.90 -31.01
N THR A 143 -12.99 11.88 -32.33
CA THR A 143 -13.03 13.11 -33.09
C THR A 143 -14.33 13.83 -32.76
N GLY A 144 -14.26 14.90 -31.95
CA GLY A 144 -15.34 15.87 -31.83
C GLY A 144 -15.88 16.21 -33.22
N SER A 145 -17.20 16.28 -33.33
CA SER A 145 -17.99 16.35 -34.58
C SER A 145 -17.37 17.18 -35.71
#